data_AF-A0A3E0C9Q9-F1
#
_entry.id   AF-A0A3E0C9Q9-F1
#
_cell.length_a   1.000
_cell.length_b   1.000
_cell.length_c   1.000
_cell.angle_alpha   90.00
_cell.angle_beta   90.00
_cell.angle_gamma   90.00
#
_symmetry.space_group_name_H-M   'P 1'
#
loop_
_entity.id
_entity.type
_entity.pdbx_description
1 polymer ?
#
loop_
_entity_poly.entity_id
_entity_poly.type
_entity_poly.pdbx_seq_one_letter_code
_entity_poly.pdbx_strand_id
1 'polypeptide(L)'
;MSSSEYTIKLDANRSSEFSAVERAFYYVVRLLAKMDESCAPGKPIVAPDAIVWAIEKLKPTLVTPLRETGRTDNLIELLRHYVSLRDVAEKLRVDAFYSACEECGIHEVDWGHLTVEDALYGMAKGKWKCNDTAARDSISLVLHTAIERHKDDRADRHAKQTLSVPCLFDVPCSGNPEFGAPDSLDPDTSPTLKIALRHARQQLLASDNGYDPEFWGKIYTAVLGDWLEEDLPDVAAGIVATGAVSPYFNHVWSYVKQMQAVETLWVGISYPIRALLRAVQTESEALQVIEQFVLQAGKSDTEVAAWTHRVWDMVKRRDLVQEQSASAMTCSDDWNADVDHIRTAFRGGSTCYVIDADALPQGLRPLTDENSVLAVRLPERWLRAEHILSTPANLERFYWTDSSTEDTDLTLSINRSFWCSDEYLWTQLFRFRRSIPVLFVFKGKSVLVRYRFNHFSDLRAVSDVPRKHLPTLEISDTRWKNDRLAELRMSTVIDGITTKPAIFTNLVDRSKVLANKSLRKAYVSENPGADKGLVERLVGGWFN
;
A
#
# COMPACT_ATOMS: atom_id res chain seq x y z
N MET A 1 29.86 17.16 7.84
CA MET A 1 30.64 16.85 9.06
C MET A 1 32.01 16.32 8.65
N SER A 2 33.07 16.94 9.16
CA SER A 2 34.48 16.63 8.88
C SER A 2 34.88 15.27 9.47
N SER A 3 35.45 14.37 8.66
CA SER A 3 35.96 13.07 9.11
C SER A 3 37.22 13.26 9.96
N SER A 4 37.08 13.32 11.29
CA SER A 4 38.24 13.14 12.16
C SER A 4 38.52 11.65 12.27
N GLU A 5 39.70 11.25 11.82
CA GLU A 5 40.26 9.90 11.96
C GLU A 5 40.25 9.46 13.43
N TYR A 6 39.38 8.52 13.76
CA TYR A 6 39.42 7.77 15.00
C TYR A 6 40.16 6.46 14.76
N THR A 7 41.48 6.48 14.90
CA THR A 7 42.30 5.26 14.95
C THR A 7 42.22 4.68 16.36
N ILE A 8 41.25 3.79 16.61
CA ILE A 8 41.35 2.87 17.74
C ILE A 8 42.48 1.90 17.37
N LYS A 9 43.54 1.85 18.19
CA LYS A 9 44.57 0.82 18.10
C LYS A 9 43.92 -0.53 18.43
N LEU A 10 43.34 -1.17 17.42
CA LEU A 10 43.12 -2.61 17.44
C LEU A 10 44.51 -3.25 17.54
N ASP A 11 44.70 -4.10 18.56
CA ASP A 11 45.92 -4.89 18.68
C ASP A 11 46.18 -5.62 17.37
N ALA A 12 47.26 -5.22 16.69
CA ALA A 12 47.67 -5.69 15.37
C ALA A 12 48.03 -7.21 15.32
N ASN A 13 47.73 -7.96 16.39
CA ASN A 13 47.97 -9.39 16.53
C ASN A 13 46.70 -10.25 16.50
N ARG A 14 45.49 -9.69 16.37
CA ARG A 14 44.30 -10.49 15.96
C ARG A 14 44.21 -10.50 14.44
N SER A 15 45.02 -11.35 13.81
CA SER A 15 44.85 -11.71 12.40
C SER A 15 43.48 -12.40 12.20
N SER A 16 42.54 -11.66 11.60
CA SER A 16 41.57 -12.05 10.56
C SER A 16 40.70 -13.32 10.68
N GLU A 17 40.65 -14.04 11.79
CA GLU A 17 39.76 -15.20 11.92
C GLU A 17 38.64 -14.96 12.92
N PHE A 18 37.45 -14.66 12.40
CA PHE A 18 36.22 -14.74 13.17
C PHE A 18 36.04 -16.15 13.75
N SER A 19 35.73 -16.24 15.03
CA SER A 19 35.15 -17.43 15.64
C SER A 19 33.88 -17.86 14.88
N ALA A 20 33.43 -19.10 15.09
CA ALA A 20 32.21 -19.59 14.45
C ALA A 20 30.98 -18.70 14.79
N VAL A 21 30.91 -18.21 16.03
CA VAL A 21 29.83 -17.31 16.49
C VAL A 21 29.94 -15.93 15.82
N GLU A 22 31.14 -15.33 15.77
CA GLU A 22 31.36 -14.04 15.09
C GLU A 22 31.08 -14.12 13.58
N ARG A 23 31.38 -15.26 12.93
CA ARG A 23 31.02 -15.49 11.52
C ARG A 23 29.51 -15.48 11.32
N ALA A 24 28.76 -16.21 12.14
CA ALA A 24 27.30 -16.19 12.06
C ALA A 24 26.74 -14.80 12.37
N PHE A 25 27.29 -14.13 13.39
CA PHE A 25 26.88 -12.79 13.79
C PHE A 25 27.15 -11.72 12.72
N TYR A 26 28.24 -11.84 11.96
CA TYR A 26 28.47 -10.98 10.79
C TYR A 26 27.34 -11.06 9.76
N TYR A 27 26.80 -12.26 9.50
CA TYR A 27 25.64 -12.41 8.62
C TYR A 27 24.35 -11.89 9.25
N VAL A 28 24.20 -11.99 10.57
CA VAL A 28 23.11 -11.33 11.31
C VAL A 28 23.13 -9.82 11.11
N VAL A 29 24.29 -9.16 11.29
CA VAL A 29 24.43 -7.71 11.09
C VAL A 29 24.02 -7.30 9.67
N ARG A 30 24.44 -8.07 8.65
CA ARG A 30 24.08 -7.81 7.25
C ARG A 30 22.60 -8.05 6.96
N LEU A 31 21.99 -9.06 7.57
CA LEU A 31 20.56 -9.29 7.45
C LEU A 31 19.81 -8.11 8.06
N LEU A 32 20.15 -7.70 9.28
CA LEU A 32 19.51 -6.56 9.96
C LEU A 32 19.63 -5.26 9.16
N ALA A 33 20.80 -4.97 8.58
CA ALA A 33 20.94 -3.80 7.70
C ALA A 33 19.98 -3.83 6.50
N LYS A 34 19.77 -5.01 5.88
CA LYS A 34 18.75 -5.16 4.82
C LYS A 34 17.32 -5.06 5.35
N MET A 35 17.08 -5.50 6.58
CA MET A 35 15.78 -5.34 7.23
C MET A 35 15.50 -3.84 7.44
N ASP A 36 16.46 -3.08 7.98
CA ASP A 36 16.40 -1.63 8.16
C ASP A 36 16.08 -0.90 6.84
N GLU A 37 16.83 -1.21 5.78
CA GLU A 37 16.60 -0.66 4.43
C GLU A 37 15.16 -0.92 3.92
N SER A 38 14.59 -2.09 4.22
CA SER A 38 13.26 -2.49 3.73
C SER A 38 12.09 -2.03 4.61
N CYS A 39 12.37 -1.61 5.84
CA CYS A 39 11.38 -1.14 6.80
C CYS A 39 11.22 0.38 6.79
N ALA A 40 12.16 1.12 6.19
CA ALA A 40 12.20 2.58 6.25
C ALA A 40 10.87 3.24 5.81
N PRO A 41 10.35 4.22 6.59
CA PRO A 41 10.93 4.85 7.78
C PRO A 41 10.66 4.11 9.11
N GLY A 42 9.98 2.95 9.07
CA GLY A 42 9.75 2.13 10.26
C GLY A 42 11.01 1.39 10.75
N LYS A 43 10.93 0.87 11.98
CA LYS A 43 12.00 0.08 12.61
C LYS A 43 11.70 -1.41 12.52
N PRO A 44 12.66 -2.26 12.11
CA PRO A 44 12.44 -3.70 12.14
C PRO A 44 12.28 -4.19 13.59
N ILE A 45 11.38 -5.14 13.78
CA ILE A 45 11.25 -5.89 15.04
C ILE A 45 12.36 -6.93 15.04
N VAL A 46 13.26 -6.89 16.01
CA VAL A 46 14.38 -7.83 16.09
C VAL A 46 14.07 -8.92 17.11
N ALA A 47 13.56 -10.05 16.64
CA ALA A 47 13.31 -11.25 17.44
C ALA A 47 14.51 -12.23 17.30
N PRO A 48 15.39 -12.37 18.31
CA PRO A 48 16.68 -13.05 18.16
C PRO A 48 16.60 -14.46 17.58
N ASP A 49 15.68 -15.28 18.07
CA ASP A 49 15.48 -16.66 17.61
C ASP A 49 15.03 -16.74 16.14
N ALA A 50 14.13 -15.85 15.73
CA ALA A 50 13.69 -15.75 14.34
C ALA A 50 14.82 -15.27 13.40
N ILE A 51 15.70 -14.40 13.89
CA ILE A 51 16.88 -13.96 13.12
C ILE A 51 17.88 -15.12 12.97
N VAL A 52 18.13 -15.90 14.01
CA VAL A 52 18.99 -17.10 13.92
C VAL A 52 18.39 -18.12 12.93
N TRP A 53 17.08 -18.36 12.99
CA TRP A 53 16.37 -19.18 12.00
C TRP A 53 16.58 -18.65 10.57
N ALA A 54 16.48 -17.33 10.36
CA ALA A 54 16.66 -16.74 9.05
C ALA A 54 18.09 -16.94 8.52
N ILE A 55 19.11 -16.79 9.38
CA ILE A 55 20.50 -17.09 9.00
C ILE A 55 20.68 -18.57 8.68
N GLU A 56 20.06 -19.46 9.43
CA GLU A 56 20.10 -20.90 9.14
C GLU A 56 19.53 -21.20 7.75
N LYS A 57 18.39 -20.61 7.39
CA LYS A 57 17.80 -20.80 6.05
C LYS A 57 18.69 -20.26 4.94
N LEU A 58 19.31 -19.09 5.15
CA LEU A 58 20.16 -18.45 4.13
C LEU A 58 21.55 -19.09 4.02
N LYS A 59 22.11 -19.56 5.14
CA LYS A 59 23.47 -20.09 5.27
C LYS A 59 23.51 -21.22 6.34
N PRO A 60 22.98 -22.42 6.01
CA PRO A 60 22.90 -23.53 6.98
C PRO A 60 24.25 -23.88 7.61
N THR A 61 25.33 -23.79 6.81
CA THR A 61 26.71 -24.09 7.23
C THR A 61 27.23 -23.22 8.37
N LEU A 62 26.56 -22.11 8.70
CA LEU A 62 26.95 -21.24 9.82
C LEU A 62 26.22 -21.57 11.11
N VAL A 63 24.96 -22.01 11.05
CA VAL A 63 24.12 -22.21 12.24
C VAL A 63 24.03 -23.67 12.67
N THR A 64 23.97 -24.62 11.72
CA THR A 64 23.91 -26.05 12.05
C THR A 64 25.07 -26.51 12.95
N PRO A 65 26.35 -26.13 12.69
CA PRO A 65 27.45 -26.49 13.58
C PRO A 65 27.37 -25.82 14.95
N LEU A 66 26.82 -24.60 15.04
CA LEU A 66 26.61 -23.93 16.33
C LEU A 66 25.57 -24.67 17.16
N ARG A 67 24.51 -25.18 16.53
CA ARG A 67 23.50 -26.01 17.21
C ARG A 67 24.09 -27.33 17.69
N GLU A 68 24.83 -28.03 16.84
CA GLU A 68 25.49 -29.30 17.20
C GLU A 68 26.50 -29.15 18.35
N THR A 69 27.14 -27.99 18.45
CA THR A 69 28.10 -27.68 19.52
C THR A 69 27.51 -26.95 20.73
N GLY A 70 26.19 -26.73 20.76
CA GLY A 70 25.50 -26.03 21.86
C GLY A 70 25.90 -24.56 22.01
N ARG A 71 26.34 -23.91 20.93
CA ARG A 71 26.81 -22.51 20.89
C ARG A 71 25.79 -21.52 20.33
N THR A 72 24.57 -21.97 20.00
CA THR A 72 23.50 -21.10 19.49
C THR A 72 23.11 -20.02 20.50
N ASP A 73 23.07 -20.34 21.79
CA ASP A 73 22.72 -19.38 22.84
C ASP A 73 23.72 -18.22 22.91
N ASN A 74 25.01 -18.49 22.66
CA ASN A 74 26.03 -17.44 22.60
C ASN A 74 25.78 -16.47 21.43
N LEU A 75 25.28 -16.96 20.29
CA LEU A 75 24.90 -16.11 19.16
C LEU A 75 23.67 -15.26 19.50
N ILE A 76 22.68 -15.86 20.17
CA ILE A 76 21.46 -15.17 20.60
C ILE A 76 21.79 -14.07 21.61
N GLU A 77 22.64 -14.33 22.61
CA GLU A 77 23.10 -13.33 23.58
C GLU A 77 23.87 -12.19 22.91
N LEU A 78 24.77 -12.51 21.97
CA LEU A 78 25.49 -11.50 21.20
C LEU A 78 24.54 -10.60 20.40
N LEU A 79 23.48 -11.19 19.82
CA LEU A 79 22.42 -10.46 19.15
C LEU A 79 21.62 -9.57 20.12
N ARG A 80 21.28 -10.04 21.33
CA ARG A 80 20.61 -9.22 22.35
C ARG A 80 21.44 -7.98 22.71
N HIS A 81 22.75 -8.15 22.90
CA HIS A 81 23.66 -7.02 23.12
C HIS A 81 23.67 -6.05 21.93
N TYR A 82 23.69 -6.57 20.70
CA TYR A 82 23.65 -5.73 19.50
C TYR A 82 22.32 -4.99 19.33
N VAL A 83 21.19 -5.61 19.64
CA VAL A 83 19.88 -4.93 19.64
C VAL A 83 19.89 -3.74 20.60
N SER A 84 20.43 -3.90 21.82
CA SER A 84 20.53 -2.78 22.77
C SER A 84 21.45 -1.65 22.28
N LEU A 85 22.46 -1.96 21.46
CA LEU A 85 23.30 -0.95 20.80
C LEU A 85 22.51 -0.21 19.72
N ARG A 86 21.72 -0.95 18.92
CA ARG A 86 20.91 -0.38 17.83
C ARG A 86 19.92 0.66 18.35
N ASP A 87 19.28 0.42 19.49
CA ASP A 87 18.38 1.41 20.10
C ASP A 87 19.08 2.74 20.41
N VAL A 88 20.32 2.67 20.92
CA VAL A 88 21.13 3.85 21.23
C VAL A 88 21.59 4.55 19.95
N ALA A 89 22.03 3.78 18.95
CA ALA A 89 22.50 4.30 17.68
C ALA A 89 21.38 4.99 16.90
N GLU A 90 20.20 4.38 16.85
CA GLU A 90 19.02 4.91 16.18
C GLU A 90 18.57 6.23 16.81
N LYS A 91 18.58 6.31 18.15
CA LYS A 91 18.28 7.57 18.83
C LYS A 91 19.24 8.69 18.40
N LEU A 92 20.55 8.42 18.37
CA LEU A 92 21.54 9.42 17.97
C LEU A 92 21.39 9.83 16.49
N ARG A 93 21.05 8.89 15.61
CA ARG A 93 20.82 9.14 14.18
C ARG A 93 19.64 10.09 13.99
N VAL A 94 18.51 9.79 14.65
CA VAL A 94 17.29 10.61 14.60
C VAL A 94 17.54 11.99 15.21
N ASP A 95 18.20 12.07 16.38
CA ASP A 95 18.55 13.34 17.03
C ASP A 95 19.44 14.20 16.10
N ALA A 96 20.39 13.59 15.40
CA ALA A 96 21.26 14.28 14.45
C ALA A 96 20.49 14.79 13.21
N PHE A 97 19.54 14.00 12.68
CA PHE A 97 18.68 14.41 11.58
C PHE A 97 17.84 15.64 11.95
N TYR A 98 17.12 15.59 13.08
CA TYR A 98 16.28 16.70 13.49
C TYR A 98 17.08 17.95 13.88
N SER A 99 18.27 17.79 14.48
CA SER A 99 19.17 18.92 14.73
C SER A 99 19.60 19.59 13.43
N ALA A 100 19.94 18.81 12.39
CA ALA A 100 20.31 19.35 11.09
C ALA A 100 19.13 20.04 10.38
N CYS A 101 17.91 19.50 10.52
CA CYS A 101 16.69 20.12 10.01
C CYS A 101 16.42 21.47 10.67
N GLU A 102 16.56 21.56 12.00
CA GLU A 102 16.42 22.79 12.77
C GLU A 102 17.46 23.84 12.35
N GLU A 103 18.72 23.44 12.20
CA GLU A 103 19.81 24.31 11.72
C GLU A 103 19.54 24.86 10.30
N CYS A 104 18.87 24.09 9.44
CA CYS A 104 18.55 24.49 8.06
C CYS A 104 17.19 25.19 7.93
N GLY A 105 16.37 25.24 8.99
CA GLY A 105 15.00 25.74 8.94
C GLY A 105 14.07 24.89 8.06
N ILE A 106 14.35 23.59 7.94
CA ILE A 106 13.59 22.63 7.14
C ILE A 106 12.75 21.75 8.08
N HIS A 107 11.51 21.46 7.70
CA HIS A 107 10.64 20.51 8.41
C HIS A 107 10.42 19.27 7.53
N GLU A 108 11.41 18.39 7.51
CA GLU A 108 11.33 17.11 6.80
C GLU A 108 11.09 15.94 7.75
N VAL A 109 10.49 14.88 7.20
CA VAL A 109 10.33 13.59 7.87
C VAL A 109 11.61 12.78 7.66
N ASP A 110 12.07 12.09 8.70
CA ASP A 110 13.23 11.21 8.59
C ASP A 110 12.91 9.96 7.76
N TRP A 111 13.47 9.90 6.55
CA TRP A 111 13.39 8.73 5.66
C TRP A 111 14.61 7.82 5.77
N GLY A 112 15.52 8.13 6.69
CA GLY A 112 16.71 7.35 6.95
C GLY A 112 16.39 6.00 7.57
N HIS A 113 17.40 5.14 7.57
CA HIS A 113 17.38 3.87 8.27
C HIS A 113 18.72 3.69 8.99
N LEU A 114 18.73 2.82 10.00
CA LEU A 114 19.94 2.57 10.78
C LEU A 114 21.00 1.88 9.92
N THR A 115 22.17 2.50 9.78
CA THR A 115 23.32 1.91 9.10
C THR A 115 24.28 1.23 10.08
N VAL A 116 25.23 0.46 9.54
CA VAL A 116 26.30 -0.16 10.33
C VAL A 116 27.22 0.93 10.92
N GLU A 117 27.43 2.01 10.18
CA GLU A 117 28.16 3.20 10.61
C GLU A 117 27.49 3.88 11.81
N ASP A 118 26.16 4.00 11.80
CA ASP A 118 25.40 4.54 12.93
C ASP A 118 25.58 3.68 14.18
N ALA A 119 25.59 2.35 14.03
CA ALA A 119 25.83 1.43 15.15
C ALA A 119 27.23 1.61 15.76
N LEU A 120 28.28 1.78 14.94
CA LEU A 120 29.61 2.11 15.44
C LEU A 120 29.65 3.48 16.12
N TYR A 121 28.98 4.48 15.54
CA TYR A 121 28.87 5.79 16.14
C TYR A 121 28.17 5.72 17.51
N GLY A 122 27.10 4.95 17.62
CA GLY A 122 26.40 4.66 18.89
C GLY A 122 27.28 3.96 19.91
N MET A 123 28.19 3.08 19.48
CA MET A 123 29.14 2.41 20.38
C MET A 123 30.19 3.40 20.93
N ALA A 124 30.64 4.34 20.10
CA ALA A 124 31.70 5.30 20.44
C ALA A 124 31.20 6.53 21.20
N LYS A 125 30.01 7.04 20.85
CA LYS A 125 29.47 8.31 21.35
C LYS A 125 28.18 8.14 22.16
N GLY A 126 27.50 7.01 22.00
CA GLY A 126 26.28 6.73 22.73
C GLY A 126 26.53 6.32 24.17
N LYS A 127 25.47 6.44 24.97
CA LYS A 127 25.45 5.98 26.38
C LYS A 127 25.18 4.47 26.47
N TRP A 128 25.68 3.69 25.51
CA TRP A 128 25.49 2.24 25.46
C TRP A 128 26.35 1.55 26.53
N LYS A 129 25.68 0.83 27.45
CA LYS A 129 26.31 0.07 28.53
C LYS A 129 26.22 -1.42 28.21
N CYS A 130 27.34 -2.02 27.83
CA CYS A 130 27.47 -3.47 27.68
C CYS A 130 28.32 -3.99 28.84
N ASN A 131 27.71 -4.78 29.72
CA ASN A 131 28.41 -5.36 30.88
C ASN A 131 29.31 -6.53 30.49
N ASP A 132 29.11 -7.10 29.30
CA ASP A 132 29.95 -8.15 28.72
C ASP A 132 30.99 -7.53 27.78
N THR A 133 32.24 -7.46 28.24
CA THR A 133 33.36 -6.92 27.45
C THR A 133 33.65 -7.78 26.22
N ALA A 134 33.51 -9.10 26.31
CA ALA A 134 33.78 -9.99 25.18
C ALA A 134 32.72 -9.82 24.08
N ALA A 135 31.45 -9.65 24.46
CA ALA A 135 30.39 -9.31 23.51
C ALA A 135 30.63 -7.95 22.85
N ARG A 136 31.02 -6.92 23.63
CA ARG A 136 31.36 -5.59 23.11
C ARG A 136 32.48 -5.66 22.07
N ASP A 137 33.56 -6.38 22.38
CA ASP A 137 34.71 -6.53 21.48
C ASP A 137 34.32 -7.29 20.19
N SER A 138 33.53 -8.35 20.33
CA SER A 138 33.03 -9.14 19.19
C SER A 138 32.13 -8.30 18.27
N ILE A 139 31.21 -7.51 18.85
CA ILE A 139 30.35 -6.59 18.08
C ILE A 139 31.20 -5.55 17.38
N SER A 140 32.15 -4.92 18.08
CA SER A 140 33.04 -3.90 17.50
C SER A 140 33.81 -4.45 16.30
N LEU A 141 34.44 -5.62 16.47
CA LEU A 141 35.20 -6.30 15.43
C LEU A 141 34.33 -6.58 14.20
N VAL A 142 33.14 -7.15 14.40
CA VAL A 142 32.23 -7.49 13.30
C VAL A 142 31.71 -6.25 12.56
N LEU A 143 31.36 -5.18 13.28
CA LEU A 143 30.90 -3.93 12.67
C LEU A 143 31.99 -3.27 11.82
N HIS A 144 33.23 -3.21 12.32
CA HIS A 144 34.37 -2.69 11.55
C HIS A 144 34.58 -3.49 10.26
N THR A 145 34.59 -4.83 10.34
CA THR A 145 34.73 -5.68 9.14
C THR A 145 33.55 -5.54 8.17
N ALA A 146 32.32 -5.37 8.67
CA ALA A 146 31.15 -5.16 7.83
C ALA A 146 31.25 -3.87 7.01
N ILE A 147 31.75 -2.78 7.61
CA ILE A 147 31.96 -1.51 6.90
C ILE A 147 33.07 -1.62 5.86
N GLU A 148 34.21 -2.24 6.22
CA GLU A 148 35.32 -2.44 5.28
C GLU A 148 34.85 -3.17 4.01
N ARG A 149 34.10 -4.26 4.17
CA ARG A 149 33.57 -5.03 3.05
C ARG A 149 32.43 -4.33 2.30
N HIS A 150 31.66 -3.48 2.96
CA HIS A 150 30.60 -2.71 2.29
C HIS A 150 31.17 -1.59 1.39
N LYS A 151 32.34 -1.04 1.71
CA LYS A 151 33.02 -0.05 0.87
C LYS A 151 33.47 -0.63 -0.47
N ASP A 152 33.89 -1.90 -0.48
CA ASP A 152 34.27 -2.62 -1.71
C ASP A 152 33.05 -2.92 -2.60
N ASP A 153 31.91 -3.27 -2.00
CA ASP A 153 30.65 -3.59 -2.71
C ASP A 153 29.94 -2.35 -3.32
N ARG A 154 30.17 -1.14 -2.79
CA ARG A 154 29.51 0.10 -3.27
C ARG A 154 30.10 0.64 -4.57
N ALA A 155 31.35 0.30 -4.91
CA ALA A 155 31.98 0.72 -6.16
C ALA A 155 31.26 0.16 -7.41
N ASP A 156 30.53 -0.96 -7.28
CA ASP A 156 29.89 -1.67 -8.40
C ASP A 156 28.36 -1.46 -8.53
N ARG A 157 27.68 -0.84 -7.53
CA ARG A 157 26.20 -0.86 -7.44
C ARG A 157 25.46 0.43 -7.81
N HIS A 158 26.13 1.42 -8.39
CA HIS A 158 25.48 2.69 -8.77
C HIS A 158 24.40 2.60 -9.88
N ALA A 159 24.03 1.41 -10.36
CA ALA A 159 23.13 1.25 -11.51
C ALA A 159 21.69 0.76 -11.21
N LYS A 160 21.32 0.38 -9.98
CA LYS A 160 19.98 -0.18 -9.72
C LYS A 160 19.42 0.19 -8.34
N GLN A 161 18.87 1.40 -8.21
CA GLN A 161 17.93 1.72 -7.13
C GLN A 161 16.52 1.79 -7.71
N THR A 162 15.75 0.74 -7.42
CA THR A 162 14.31 0.66 -7.69
C THR A 162 13.57 1.29 -6.51
N LEU A 163 12.83 2.36 -6.81
CA LEU A 163 11.62 2.87 -6.13
C LEU A 163 11.44 2.49 -4.65
N SER A 164 11.95 3.37 -3.77
CA SER A 164 11.51 3.50 -2.39
C SER A 164 10.05 4.00 -2.35
N VAL A 165 9.20 3.27 -1.63
CA VAL A 165 7.80 3.65 -1.39
C VAL A 165 7.75 4.66 -0.24
N PRO A 166 7.00 5.78 -0.35
CA PRO A 166 6.80 6.70 0.76
C PRO A 166 5.85 6.08 1.80
N CYS A 167 6.25 6.09 3.07
CA CYS A 167 5.42 5.83 4.24
C CYS A 167 5.41 7.08 5.12
N LEU A 168 4.43 7.97 4.97
CA LEU A 168 4.22 9.10 5.86
C LEU A 168 3.72 8.61 7.23
N PHE A 169 4.31 9.22 8.27
CA PHE A 169 3.94 9.24 9.69
C PHE A 169 4.67 8.27 10.66
N ASP A 170 5.44 8.90 11.55
CA ASP A 170 5.71 8.44 12.91
C ASP A 170 4.38 8.35 13.69
N VAL A 171 3.91 7.14 13.97
CA VAL A 171 2.98 6.92 15.09
C VAL A 171 3.86 6.67 16.31
N PRO A 172 3.87 7.56 17.33
CA PRO A 172 4.56 7.27 18.56
C PRO A 172 3.98 5.99 19.15
N CYS A 173 4.85 5.00 19.40
CA CYS A 173 4.56 3.86 20.28
C CYS A 173 4.32 4.38 21.70
N SER A 174 3.20 5.04 21.95
CA SER A 174 2.78 5.45 23.28
C SER A 174 1.26 5.36 23.40
N GLY A 175 0.82 4.33 24.13
CA GLY A 175 -0.57 4.11 24.54
C GLY A 175 -1.40 3.34 23.52
N ASN A 176 -1.26 2.01 23.47
CA ASN A 176 -2.32 1.16 22.92
C ASN A 176 -3.55 1.30 23.83
N PRO A 177 -4.71 1.75 23.35
CA PRO A 177 -5.96 1.29 23.94
C PRO A 177 -5.95 -0.23 23.80
N GLU A 178 -6.21 -0.95 24.88
CA GLU A 178 -6.32 -2.41 24.89
C GLU A 178 -7.44 -2.86 23.95
N PHE A 179 -7.13 -3.01 22.65
CA PHE A 179 -8.03 -3.61 21.69
C PHE A 179 -7.75 -5.11 21.69
N GLY A 180 -8.54 -5.82 22.51
CA GLY A 180 -8.56 -7.28 22.58
C GLY A 180 -8.57 -7.91 21.18
N ALA A 181 -7.91 -9.05 21.02
CA ALA A 181 -7.91 -9.83 19.77
C ALA A 181 -8.94 -11.00 19.71
N PRO A 182 -10.28 -10.78 19.77
CA PRO A 182 -11.22 -11.81 19.34
C PRO A 182 -11.58 -11.62 17.86
N ASP A 183 -11.18 -12.56 17.00
CA ASP A 183 -11.74 -12.73 15.65
C ASP A 183 -13.19 -13.26 15.70
N SER A 184 -13.58 -13.88 16.82
CA SER A 184 -14.96 -14.22 17.11
C SER A 184 -15.76 -12.94 17.35
N LEU A 185 -16.67 -12.64 16.43
CA LEU A 185 -17.77 -11.72 16.72
C LEU A 185 -18.41 -12.16 18.04
N ASP A 186 -18.65 -11.20 18.94
CA ASP A 186 -19.26 -11.44 20.24
C ASP A 186 -20.46 -12.40 20.04
N PRO A 187 -20.53 -13.53 20.78
CA PRO A 187 -21.65 -14.46 20.65
C PRO A 187 -23.01 -13.77 20.74
N ASP A 188 -23.10 -12.65 21.47
CA ASP A 188 -24.32 -11.85 21.68
C ASP A 188 -24.62 -10.88 20.51
N THR A 189 -23.75 -10.79 19.50
CA THR A 189 -23.99 -9.99 18.30
C THR A 189 -25.17 -10.54 17.50
N SER A 190 -26.11 -9.67 17.12
CA SER A 190 -27.30 -10.06 16.35
C SER A 190 -26.93 -10.72 15.01
N PRO A 191 -27.74 -11.64 14.46
CA PRO A 191 -27.43 -12.31 13.20
C PRO A 191 -27.22 -11.34 12.03
N THR A 192 -28.05 -10.30 11.93
CA THR A 192 -27.94 -9.24 10.91
C THR A 192 -26.61 -8.51 11.01
N LEU A 193 -26.21 -8.12 12.22
CA LEU A 193 -24.94 -7.45 12.45
C LEU A 193 -23.75 -8.38 12.16
N LYS A 194 -23.85 -9.68 12.48
CA LYS A 194 -22.81 -10.67 12.14
C LYS A 194 -22.59 -10.80 10.62
N ILE A 195 -23.67 -10.81 9.83
CA ILE A 195 -23.59 -10.86 8.36
C ILE A 195 -22.94 -9.59 7.82
N ALA A 196 -23.36 -8.43 8.31
CA ALA A 196 -22.82 -7.13 7.89
C ALA A 196 -21.32 -6.98 8.20
N LEU A 197 -20.89 -7.39 9.39
CA LEU A 197 -19.48 -7.33 9.77
C LEU A 197 -18.62 -8.30 8.97
N ARG A 198 -19.15 -9.49 8.65
CA ARG A 198 -18.46 -10.43 7.75
C ARG A 198 -18.27 -9.83 6.36
N HIS A 199 -19.32 -9.23 5.81
CA HIS A 199 -19.28 -8.56 4.51
C HIS A 199 -18.25 -7.42 4.50
N ALA A 200 -18.29 -6.52 5.48
CA ALA A 200 -17.33 -5.41 5.58
C ALA A 200 -15.87 -5.91 5.66
N ARG A 201 -15.60 -6.93 6.48
CA ARG A 201 -14.26 -7.55 6.58
C ARG A 201 -13.83 -8.13 5.24
N GLN A 202 -14.70 -8.86 4.55
CA GLN A 202 -14.40 -9.44 3.24
C GLN A 202 -14.08 -8.36 2.19
N GLN A 203 -14.87 -7.28 2.13
CA GLN A 203 -14.61 -6.19 1.18
C GLN A 203 -13.29 -5.47 1.47
N LEU A 204 -12.99 -5.21 2.75
CA LEU A 204 -11.72 -4.59 3.17
C LEU A 204 -10.51 -5.48 2.82
N LEU A 205 -10.58 -6.76 3.16
CA LEU A 205 -9.50 -7.71 2.85
C LEU A 205 -9.30 -7.89 1.35
N ALA A 206 -10.39 -7.93 0.57
CA ALA A 206 -10.30 -8.02 -0.89
C ALA A 206 -9.75 -6.73 -1.52
N SER A 207 -9.86 -5.59 -0.84
CA SER A 207 -9.30 -4.31 -1.28
C SER A 207 -7.82 -4.15 -0.89
N ASP A 208 -7.35 -4.83 0.15
CA ASP A 208 -5.93 -4.83 0.55
C ASP A 208 -5.09 -5.65 -0.43
N ASN A 209 -4.62 -4.98 -1.48
CA ASN A 209 -3.86 -5.57 -2.56
C ASN A 209 -2.32 -5.53 -2.32
N GLY A 210 -1.89 -5.02 -1.17
CA GLY A 210 -0.47 -4.97 -0.77
C GLY A 210 0.42 -4.00 -1.53
N TYR A 211 -0.11 -3.24 -2.49
CA TYR A 211 0.66 -2.22 -3.21
C TYR A 211 0.93 -0.98 -2.35
N ASP A 212 -0.06 -0.61 -1.52
CA ASP A 212 0.01 0.57 -0.67
C ASP A 212 0.31 0.16 0.78
N PRO A 213 1.50 0.49 1.31
CA PRO A 213 1.90 0.12 2.68
C PRO A 213 1.15 0.90 3.77
N GLU A 214 0.32 1.87 3.40
CA GLU A 214 -0.55 2.62 4.31
C GLU A 214 -2.04 2.33 4.07
N PHE A 215 -2.38 1.29 3.32
CA PHE A 215 -3.75 0.98 2.93
C PHE A 215 -4.72 1.05 4.12
N TRP A 216 -4.38 0.41 5.25
CA TRP A 216 -5.26 0.40 6.42
C TRP A 216 -5.37 1.76 7.09
N GLY A 217 -4.36 2.61 6.96
CA GLY A 217 -4.35 4.02 7.40
C GLY A 217 -5.26 4.94 6.58
N LYS A 218 -5.67 4.51 5.38
CA LYS A 218 -6.47 5.29 4.42
C LYS A 218 -7.96 4.98 4.46
N ILE A 219 -8.37 3.95 5.21
CA ILE A 219 -9.76 3.51 5.29
C ILE A 219 -10.64 4.53 6.02
N TYR A 220 -11.75 4.88 5.40
CA TYR A 220 -12.86 5.60 6.01
C TYR A 220 -14.10 4.72 6.01
N THR A 221 -14.65 4.46 7.21
CA THR A 221 -15.64 3.40 7.40
C THR A 221 -17.02 3.72 6.79
N ALA A 222 -17.34 4.99 6.58
CA ALA A 222 -18.62 5.43 6.03
C ALA A 222 -18.98 4.75 4.69
N VAL A 223 -18.00 4.54 3.80
CA VAL A 223 -18.25 3.91 2.49
C VAL A 223 -18.66 2.44 2.60
N LEU A 224 -18.27 1.76 3.68
CA LEU A 224 -18.65 0.36 3.89
C LEU A 224 -20.15 0.23 4.16
N GLY A 225 -20.78 1.28 4.69
CA GLY A 225 -22.24 1.37 4.77
C GLY A 225 -22.88 1.46 3.39
N ASP A 226 -22.33 2.31 2.51
CA ASP A 226 -22.80 2.45 1.13
C ASP A 226 -22.65 1.12 0.36
N TRP A 227 -21.53 0.40 0.52
CA TRP A 227 -21.32 -0.92 -0.10
C TRP A 227 -22.22 -2.02 0.48
N LEU A 228 -22.53 -1.95 1.78
CA LEU A 228 -23.45 -2.91 2.40
C LEU A 228 -24.88 -2.71 1.87
N GLU A 229 -25.32 -1.47 1.69
CA GLU A 229 -26.64 -1.17 1.10
C GLU A 229 -26.75 -1.63 -0.34
N GLU A 230 -25.65 -1.52 -1.10
CA GLU A 230 -25.58 -1.97 -2.48
C GLU A 230 -25.62 -3.50 -2.59
N ASP A 231 -24.82 -4.21 -1.79
CA ASP A 231 -24.68 -5.66 -1.90
C ASP A 231 -25.75 -6.45 -1.13
N LEU A 232 -26.17 -5.93 0.02
CA LEU A 232 -27.06 -6.59 0.98
C LEU A 232 -28.10 -5.60 1.54
N PRO A 233 -28.99 -5.06 0.69
CA PRO A 233 -29.94 -4.01 1.07
C PRO A 233 -30.83 -4.40 2.26
N ASP A 234 -31.29 -5.65 2.32
CA ASP A 234 -32.13 -6.15 3.43
C ASP A 234 -31.37 -6.16 4.76
N VAL A 235 -30.07 -6.47 4.74
CA VAL A 235 -29.21 -6.47 5.93
C VAL A 235 -29.00 -5.03 6.40
N ALA A 236 -28.69 -4.11 5.49
CA ALA A 236 -28.53 -2.70 5.81
C ALA A 236 -29.82 -2.09 6.39
N ALA A 237 -30.97 -2.36 5.77
CA ALA A 237 -32.27 -1.94 6.29
C ALA A 237 -32.53 -2.52 7.69
N GLY A 238 -32.15 -3.78 7.93
CA GLY A 238 -32.24 -4.42 9.25
C GLY A 238 -31.36 -3.75 10.31
N ILE A 239 -30.16 -3.29 9.96
CA ILE A 239 -29.29 -2.53 10.88
C ILE A 239 -29.94 -1.21 11.28
N VAL A 240 -30.48 -0.46 10.31
CA VAL A 240 -31.16 0.81 10.57
C VAL A 240 -32.41 0.58 11.43
N ALA A 241 -33.24 -0.41 11.09
CA ALA A 241 -34.47 -0.71 11.81
C ALA A 241 -34.25 -1.14 13.26
N THR A 242 -33.11 -1.78 13.56
CA THR A 242 -32.76 -2.25 14.91
C THR A 242 -31.94 -1.24 15.72
N GLY A 243 -31.61 -0.07 15.15
CA GLY A 243 -30.75 0.92 15.81
C GLY A 243 -29.31 0.45 15.99
N ALA A 244 -28.85 -0.53 15.19
CA ALA A 244 -27.52 -1.12 15.30
C ALA A 244 -26.44 -0.38 14.48
N VAL A 245 -26.73 0.85 14.04
CA VAL A 245 -25.86 1.67 13.18
C VAL A 245 -24.51 1.96 13.85
N SER A 246 -24.52 2.63 15.00
CA SER A 246 -23.29 2.86 15.79
C SER A 246 -22.52 1.58 16.14
N PRO A 247 -23.16 0.50 16.65
CA PRO A 247 -22.49 -0.79 16.82
C PRO A 247 -21.78 -1.30 15.56
N TYR A 248 -22.42 -1.26 14.39
CA TYR A 248 -21.81 -1.67 13.13
C TYR A 248 -20.52 -0.89 12.82
N PHE A 249 -20.59 0.44 12.78
CA PHE A 249 -19.43 1.27 12.43
C PHE A 249 -18.31 1.17 13.48
N ASN A 250 -18.63 1.03 14.76
CA ASN A 250 -17.64 0.85 15.82
C ASN A 250 -16.86 -0.46 15.68
N HIS A 251 -17.54 -1.56 15.36
CA HIS A 251 -16.89 -2.85 15.13
C HIS A 251 -16.02 -2.83 13.87
N VAL A 252 -16.50 -2.20 12.81
CA VAL A 252 -15.73 -2.02 11.57
C VAL A 252 -14.47 -1.18 11.84
N TRP A 253 -14.59 -0.07 12.58
CA TRP A 253 -13.44 0.77 12.93
C TRP A 253 -12.44 0.05 13.83
N SER A 254 -12.93 -0.70 14.83
CA SER A 254 -12.08 -1.55 15.68
C SER A 254 -11.29 -2.56 14.83
N TYR A 255 -11.94 -3.19 13.85
CA TYR A 255 -11.26 -4.08 12.92
C TYR A 255 -10.19 -3.37 12.07
N VAL A 256 -10.48 -2.18 11.55
CA VAL A 256 -9.48 -1.36 10.84
C VAL A 256 -8.28 -1.05 11.73
N LYS A 257 -8.50 -0.68 12.99
CA LYS A 257 -7.43 -0.41 13.97
C LYS A 257 -6.60 -1.63 14.29
N GLN A 258 -7.23 -2.80 14.42
CA GLN A 258 -6.52 -4.07 14.57
C GLN A 258 -5.63 -4.34 13.36
N MET A 259 -6.14 -4.15 12.13
CA MET A 259 -5.38 -4.39 10.91
C MET A 259 -4.25 -3.37 10.69
N GLN A 260 -4.41 -2.11 11.13
CA GLN A 260 -3.30 -1.14 11.17
C GLN A 260 -2.16 -1.63 12.07
N ALA A 261 -2.47 -2.20 13.24
CA ALA A 261 -1.45 -2.79 14.11
C ALA A 261 -0.84 -4.08 13.52
N VAL A 262 -1.62 -4.89 12.80
CA VAL A 262 -1.10 -6.05 12.05
C VAL A 262 -0.14 -5.56 10.96
N GLU A 263 -0.45 -4.47 10.28
CA GLU A 263 0.42 -3.85 9.27
C GLU A 263 1.74 -3.38 9.89
N THR A 264 1.73 -2.76 11.08
CA THR A 264 2.96 -2.41 11.80
C THR A 264 3.83 -3.64 12.10
N LEU A 265 3.24 -4.75 12.55
CA LEU A 265 3.96 -6.01 12.76
C LEU A 265 4.51 -6.56 11.45
N TRP A 266 3.69 -6.57 10.39
CA TRP A 266 4.05 -7.07 9.07
C TRP A 266 5.19 -6.25 8.43
N VAL A 267 5.18 -4.93 8.59
CA VAL A 267 6.29 -4.05 8.20
C VAL A 267 7.52 -4.34 9.05
N GLY A 268 7.36 -4.46 10.37
CA GLY A 268 8.46 -4.73 11.31
C GLY A 268 9.16 -6.08 11.09
N ILE A 269 8.46 -7.10 10.58
CA ILE A 269 9.08 -8.37 10.16
C ILE A 269 10.06 -8.16 9.00
N SER A 270 9.89 -7.10 8.21
CA SER A 270 10.73 -6.70 7.06
C SER A 270 10.65 -7.64 5.83
N TYR A 271 11.06 -7.14 4.67
CA TYR A 271 11.00 -7.92 3.43
C TYR A 271 11.87 -9.20 3.44
N PRO A 272 13.15 -9.19 3.88
CA PRO A 272 14.00 -10.38 3.86
C PRO A 272 13.42 -11.58 4.63
N ILE A 273 12.83 -11.34 5.80
CA ILE A 273 12.22 -12.41 6.61
C ILE A 273 10.92 -12.89 5.96
N ARG A 274 10.07 -11.97 5.49
CA ARG A 274 8.83 -12.35 4.77
C ARG A 274 9.12 -13.21 3.55
N ALA A 275 10.20 -12.92 2.81
CA ALA A 275 10.63 -13.75 1.69
C ALA A 275 11.02 -15.18 2.11
N LEU A 276 11.67 -15.34 3.27
CA LEU A 276 11.98 -16.67 3.82
C LEU A 276 10.73 -17.39 4.33
N LEU A 277 9.82 -16.68 5.00
CA LEU A 277 8.54 -17.23 5.46
C LEU A 277 7.69 -17.78 4.31
N ARG A 278 7.83 -17.23 3.10
CA ARG A 278 7.16 -17.77 1.89
C ARG A 278 7.78 -19.07 1.39
N ALA A 279 9.07 -19.28 1.65
CA ALA A 279 9.81 -20.45 1.19
C ALA A 279 9.74 -21.64 2.17
N VAL A 280 9.04 -21.49 3.31
CA VAL A 280 8.86 -22.59 4.27
C VAL A 280 7.92 -23.65 3.74
N GLN A 281 8.13 -24.90 4.16
CA GLN A 281 7.36 -26.04 3.67
C GLN A 281 6.02 -26.19 4.40
N THR A 282 5.89 -25.65 5.61
CA THR A 282 4.69 -25.85 6.45
C THR A 282 4.23 -24.54 7.06
N GLU A 283 2.90 -24.38 7.15
CA GLU A 283 2.28 -23.24 7.84
C GLU A 283 2.66 -23.19 9.32
N SER A 284 2.82 -24.35 9.97
CA SER A 284 3.27 -24.43 11.37
C SER A 284 4.63 -23.77 11.59
N GLU A 285 5.60 -24.01 10.71
CA GLU A 285 6.92 -23.35 10.78
C GLU A 285 6.79 -21.83 10.62
N ALA A 286 5.98 -21.36 9.67
CA ALA A 286 5.75 -19.93 9.46
C ALA A 286 5.17 -19.26 10.72
N LEU A 287 4.15 -19.89 11.32
CA LEU A 287 3.48 -19.37 12.51
C LEU A 287 4.43 -19.32 13.70
N GLN A 288 5.24 -20.36 13.93
CA GLN A 288 6.24 -20.39 15.01
C GLN A 288 7.25 -19.25 14.91
N VAL A 289 7.69 -18.91 13.69
CA VAL A 289 8.62 -17.80 13.45
C VAL A 289 7.94 -16.46 13.65
N ILE A 290 6.72 -16.28 13.12
CA ILE A 290 5.94 -15.03 13.27
C ILE A 290 5.61 -14.76 14.74
N GLU A 291 5.28 -15.80 15.50
CA GLU A 291 5.02 -15.74 16.94
C GLU A 291 6.16 -15.05 17.71
N GLN A 292 7.42 -15.31 17.34
CA GLN A 292 8.57 -14.65 17.96
C GLN A 292 8.55 -13.13 17.75
N PHE A 293 8.15 -12.64 16.58
CA PHE A 293 8.01 -11.21 16.32
C PHE A 293 6.82 -10.60 17.06
N VAL A 294 5.72 -11.34 17.18
CA VAL A 294 4.53 -10.90 17.92
C VAL A 294 4.82 -10.77 19.42
N LEU A 295 5.53 -11.73 20.00
CA LEU A 295 6.02 -11.68 21.39
C LEU A 295 6.99 -10.51 21.58
N GLN A 296 7.95 -10.35 20.67
CA GLN A 296 8.93 -9.26 20.73
C GLN A 296 8.31 -7.87 20.60
N ALA A 297 7.15 -7.76 19.93
CA ALA A 297 6.37 -6.53 19.84
C ALA A 297 5.52 -6.23 21.09
N GLY A 298 5.58 -7.08 22.14
CA GLY A 298 4.93 -6.85 23.42
C GLY A 298 3.43 -7.17 23.44
N LYS A 299 2.96 -8.05 22.55
CA LYS A 299 1.59 -8.58 22.64
C LYS A 299 1.46 -9.55 23.81
N SER A 300 0.31 -9.55 24.48
CA SER A 300 0.06 -10.46 25.62
C SER A 300 -0.11 -11.90 25.14
N ASP A 301 0.32 -12.87 25.95
CA ASP A 301 0.26 -14.31 25.65
C ASP A 301 -1.13 -14.78 25.19
N THR A 302 -2.19 -14.17 25.73
CA THR A 302 -3.59 -14.47 25.38
C THR A 302 -3.98 -14.09 23.95
N GLU A 303 -3.24 -13.18 23.32
CA GLU A 303 -3.53 -12.66 21.98
C GLU A 303 -2.54 -13.14 20.92
N VAL A 304 -1.37 -13.62 21.33
CA VAL A 304 -0.25 -13.97 20.45
C VAL A 304 -0.71 -14.85 19.29
N ALA A 305 -1.46 -15.92 19.57
CA ALA A 305 -1.96 -16.82 18.52
C ALA A 305 -2.81 -16.08 17.47
N ALA A 306 -3.74 -15.22 17.90
CA ALA A 306 -4.61 -14.48 16.98
C ALA A 306 -3.82 -13.47 16.13
N TRP A 307 -2.88 -12.73 16.73
CA TRP A 307 -2.01 -11.80 15.99
C TRP A 307 -1.11 -12.53 15.00
N THR A 308 -0.51 -13.66 15.41
CA THR A 308 0.34 -14.50 14.57
C THR A 308 -0.39 -14.96 13.31
N HIS A 309 -1.62 -15.46 13.45
CA HIS A 309 -2.44 -15.87 12.31
C HIS A 309 -2.78 -14.70 11.38
N ARG A 310 -3.16 -13.53 11.91
CA ARG A 310 -3.49 -12.36 11.09
C ARG A 310 -2.29 -11.82 10.31
N VAL A 311 -1.12 -11.79 10.94
CA VAL A 311 0.14 -11.41 10.27
C VAL A 311 0.45 -12.40 9.16
N TRP A 312 0.30 -13.70 9.41
CA TRP A 312 0.50 -14.73 8.39
C TRP A 312 -0.49 -14.61 7.22
N ASP A 313 -1.77 -14.34 7.50
CA ASP A 313 -2.77 -14.09 6.46
C ASP A 313 -2.45 -12.84 5.63
N MET A 314 -1.88 -11.79 6.25
CA MET A 314 -1.37 -10.62 5.52
C MET A 314 -0.16 -10.96 4.65
N VAL A 315 0.77 -11.80 5.14
CA VAL A 315 1.91 -12.30 4.33
C VAL A 315 1.43 -13.06 3.10
N LYS A 316 0.48 -14.00 3.27
CA LYS A 316 -0.12 -14.78 2.17
C LYS A 316 -0.84 -13.87 1.17
N ARG A 317 -1.73 -13.00 1.63
CA ARG A 317 -2.57 -12.16 0.77
C ARG A 317 -1.75 -11.21 -0.11
N ARG A 318 -0.78 -10.49 0.47
CA ARG A 318 0.00 -9.47 -0.25
C ARG A 318 1.06 -10.07 -1.19
N ASP A 319 1.25 -11.39 -1.17
CA ASP A 319 2.10 -12.11 -2.13
C ASP A 319 1.36 -12.42 -3.44
N LEU A 320 0.10 -12.84 -3.34
CA LEU A 320 -0.73 -13.24 -4.49
C LEU A 320 -0.98 -12.12 -5.51
N VAL A 321 -0.79 -10.86 -5.12
CA VAL A 321 -1.18 -9.71 -5.95
C VAL A 321 -0.06 -9.26 -6.91
N GLN A 322 1.20 -9.64 -6.66
CA GLN A 322 2.29 -9.30 -7.60
C GLN A 322 2.10 -9.94 -8.99
N GLU A 323 1.24 -10.96 -9.12
CA GLU A 323 0.96 -11.65 -10.39
C GLU A 323 -0.26 -11.12 -11.16
N GLN A 324 -1.04 -10.17 -10.63
CA GLN A 324 -2.14 -9.55 -11.39
C GLN A 324 -1.61 -8.49 -12.37
N SER A 325 -0.87 -8.99 -13.36
CA SER A 325 -0.46 -8.26 -14.57
C SER A 325 -1.69 -7.83 -15.37
N ALA A 326 -1.52 -6.74 -16.14
CA ALA A 326 -2.52 -6.05 -16.96
C ALA A 326 -3.75 -6.92 -17.35
N SER A 327 -4.95 -6.45 -17.00
CA SER A 327 -6.19 -7.15 -17.33
C SER A 327 -6.27 -7.39 -18.84
N ALA A 328 -6.32 -8.68 -19.22
CA ALA A 328 -6.46 -9.08 -20.61
C ALA A 328 -7.71 -8.43 -21.20
N MET A 329 -7.51 -7.66 -22.26
CA MET A 329 -8.60 -7.05 -23.01
C MET A 329 -9.49 -8.14 -23.58
N THR A 330 -10.79 -8.08 -23.30
CA THR A 330 -11.74 -9.06 -23.84
C THR A 330 -12.74 -8.37 -24.75
N CYS A 331 -12.80 -8.85 -25.99
CA CYS A 331 -13.68 -8.30 -27.03
C CYS A 331 -14.94 -9.17 -27.14
N SER A 332 -16.08 -8.53 -27.39
CA SER A 332 -17.34 -9.19 -27.70
C SER A 332 -18.00 -8.50 -28.87
N ASP A 333 -18.55 -9.31 -29.77
CA ASP A 333 -19.40 -8.86 -30.88
C ASP A 333 -20.89 -8.94 -30.50
N ASP A 334 -21.20 -9.23 -29.22
CA ASP A 334 -22.57 -9.35 -28.72
C ASP A 334 -23.23 -7.97 -28.54
N TRP A 335 -24.57 -7.97 -28.58
CA TRP A 335 -25.41 -6.78 -28.55
C TRP A 335 -26.39 -6.87 -27.37
N ASN A 336 -26.72 -5.72 -26.79
CA ASN A 336 -27.81 -5.60 -25.83
C ASN A 336 -28.37 -4.17 -25.84
N ALA A 337 -29.50 -3.96 -25.17
CA ALA A 337 -30.22 -2.69 -25.20
C ALA A 337 -29.39 -1.49 -24.74
N ASP A 338 -28.54 -1.66 -23.71
CA ASP A 338 -27.71 -0.56 -23.18
C ASP A 338 -26.53 -0.24 -24.10
N VAL A 339 -25.85 -1.26 -24.63
CA VAL A 339 -24.77 -1.08 -25.61
C VAL A 339 -25.32 -0.41 -26.88
N ASP A 340 -26.47 -0.83 -27.37
CA ASP A 340 -27.07 -0.27 -28.58
C ASP A 340 -27.57 1.17 -28.38
N HIS A 341 -28.07 1.46 -27.18
CA HIS A 341 -28.37 2.83 -26.80
C HIS A 341 -27.10 3.70 -26.82
N ILE A 342 -26.01 3.26 -26.22
CA ILE A 342 -24.73 4.00 -26.20
C ILE A 342 -24.19 4.19 -27.63
N ARG A 343 -24.30 3.18 -28.50
CA ARG A 343 -23.89 3.25 -29.92
C ARG A 343 -24.68 4.29 -30.69
N THR A 344 -26.00 4.37 -30.47
CA THR A 344 -26.92 5.19 -31.26
C THR A 344 -27.21 6.56 -30.66
N ALA A 345 -26.83 6.78 -29.39
CA ALA A 345 -27.05 8.05 -28.70
C ALA A 345 -26.39 9.21 -29.46
N PHE A 346 -27.18 10.27 -29.69
CA PHE A 346 -26.76 11.47 -30.41
C PHE A 346 -25.53 12.15 -29.79
N ARG A 347 -25.40 12.12 -28.45
CA ARG A 347 -24.24 12.64 -27.69
C ARG A 347 -23.29 11.55 -27.20
N GLY A 348 -23.36 10.34 -27.77
CA GLY A 348 -22.56 9.20 -27.30
C GLY A 348 -21.05 9.44 -27.37
N GLY A 349 -20.57 10.25 -28.31
CA GLY A 349 -19.14 10.61 -28.44
C GLY A 349 -18.63 11.62 -27.40
N SER A 350 -19.50 12.22 -26.60
CA SER A 350 -19.16 13.21 -25.56
C SER A 350 -19.81 12.89 -24.20
N THR A 351 -20.39 11.70 -24.06
CA THR A 351 -21.05 11.24 -22.83
C THR A 351 -20.38 9.95 -22.32
N CYS A 352 -19.98 9.97 -21.06
CA CYS A 352 -19.65 8.76 -20.31
C CYS A 352 -20.92 8.19 -19.66
N TYR A 353 -21.05 6.87 -19.61
CA TYR A 353 -22.20 6.22 -19.00
C TYR A 353 -21.74 5.38 -17.81
N VAL A 354 -22.56 5.31 -16.77
CA VAL A 354 -22.42 4.31 -15.69
C VAL A 354 -23.55 3.32 -15.86
N ILE A 355 -23.24 2.05 -16.02
CA ILE A 355 -24.22 0.97 -16.18
C ILE A 355 -23.97 -0.11 -15.13
N ASP A 356 -25.00 -0.88 -14.80
CA ASP A 356 -24.83 -2.06 -13.95
C ASP A 356 -24.02 -3.15 -14.69
N ALA A 357 -23.27 -3.96 -13.96
CA ALA A 357 -22.54 -5.09 -14.53
C ALA A 357 -23.46 -6.14 -15.17
N ASP A 358 -24.71 -6.25 -14.70
CA ASP A 358 -25.73 -7.11 -15.31
C ASP A 358 -26.17 -6.61 -16.71
N ALA A 359 -25.94 -5.33 -17.02
CA ALA A 359 -26.19 -4.72 -18.32
C ALA A 359 -25.04 -4.94 -19.31
N LEU A 360 -23.95 -5.63 -18.91
CA LEU A 360 -22.92 -6.07 -19.86
C LEU A 360 -23.43 -7.17 -20.80
N PRO A 361 -22.85 -7.30 -22.01
CA PRO A 361 -23.04 -8.48 -22.84
C PRO A 361 -22.69 -9.77 -22.09
N GLN A 362 -23.40 -10.87 -22.38
CA GLN A 362 -23.36 -12.09 -21.55
C GLN A 362 -21.94 -12.64 -21.35
N GLY A 363 -21.10 -12.64 -22.40
CA GLY A 363 -19.70 -13.10 -22.31
C GLY A 363 -18.78 -12.18 -21.51
N LEU A 364 -19.17 -10.92 -21.28
CA LEU A 364 -18.37 -9.92 -20.56
C LEU A 364 -18.74 -9.80 -19.08
N ARG A 365 -19.96 -10.18 -18.69
CA ARG A 365 -20.44 -10.14 -17.30
C ARG A 365 -19.51 -10.80 -16.27
N PRO A 366 -19.02 -12.06 -16.47
CA PRO A 366 -18.21 -12.73 -15.44
C PRO A 366 -16.79 -12.17 -15.34
N LEU A 367 -16.41 -11.22 -16.20
CA LEU A 367 -15.05 -10.71 -16.26
C LEU A 367 -14.79 -9.60 -15.26
N THR A 368 -15.82 -9.03 -14.65
CA THR A 368 -15.72 -8.01 -13.58
C THR A 368 -16.37 -8.51 -12.30
N ASP A 369 -15.80 -8.10 -11.17
CA ASP A 369 -16.27 -8.32 -9.81
C ASP A 369 -16.88 -7.05 -9.20
N GLU A 370 -17.00 -5.98 -9.98
CA GLU A 370 -17.68 -4.74 -9.61
C GLU A 370 -19.14 -4.79 -10.05
N ASN A 371 -20.02 -4.12 -9.32
CA ASN A 371 -21.44 -4.03 -9.65
C ASN A 371 -21.73 -2.96 -10.72
N SER A 372 -20.83 -2.00 -10.89
CA SER A 372 -20.94 -0.89 -11.84
C SER A 372 -19.84 -0.96 -12.90
N VAL A 373 -20.12 -0.42 -14.09
CA VAL A 373 -19.19 -0.34 -15.22
C VAL A 373 -19.28 1.03 -15.87
N LEU A 374 -18.13 1.64 -16.18
CA LEU A 374 -18.09 2.82 -17.03
C LEU A 374 -18.22 2.38 -18.49
N ALA A 375 -19.10 2.98 -19.27
CA ALA A 375 -19.23 2.71 -20.68
C ALA A 375 -19.02 3.98 -21.49
N VAL A 376 -18.13 3.91 -22.48
CA VAL A 376 -17.73 5.06 -23.30
C VAL A 376 -17.68 4.67 -24.77
N ARG A 377 -18.16 5.56 -25.65
CA ARG A 377 -18.06 5.36 -27.09
C ARG A 377 -16.78 6.02 -27.59
N LEU A 378 -15.87 5.23 -28.17
CA LEU A 378 -14.64 5.75 -28.76
C LEU A 378 -14.70 5.72 -30.30
N PRO A 379 -13.96 6.62 -30.98
CA PRO A 379 -13.73 6.51 -32.43
C PRO A 379 -13.09 5.18 -32.83
N GLU A 380 -13.50 4.61 -33.98
CA GLU A 380 -13.05 3.30 -34.49
C GLU A 380 -11.52 3.13 -34.56
N ARG A 381 -10.77 4.22 -34.74
CA ARG A 381 -9.30 4.18 -34.74
C ARG A 381 -8.70 3.65 -33.42
N TRP A 382 -9.40 3.81 -32.29
CA TRP A 382 -8.96 3.26 -31.00
C TRP A 382 -9.02 1.74 -30.96
N LEU A 383 -9.87 1.11 -31.78
CA LEU A 383 -9.90 -0.34 -31.91
C LEU A 383 -8.58 -0.91 -32.47
N ARG A 384 -7.80 -0.11 -33.21
CA ARG A 384 -6.45 -0.49 -33.68
C ARG A 384 -5.36 -0.26 -32.63
N ALA A 385 -5.71 0.32 -31.48
CA ALA A 385 -4.79 0.69 -30.41
C ALA A 385 -5.04 -0.14 -29.15
N GLU A 386 -5.34 -1.43 -29.32
CA GLU A 386 -5.69 -2.35 -28.23
C GLU A 386 -4.66 -2.35 -27.09
N HIS A 387 -3.37 -2.35 -27.44
CA HIS A 387 -2.27 -2.29 -26.47
C HIS A 387 -2.30 -1.03 -25.59
N ILE A 388 -2.81 0.09 -26.11
CA ILE A 388 -2.95 1.35 -25.36
C ILE A 388 -4.17 1.28 -24.46
N LEU A 389 -5.28 0.72 -24.96
CA LEU A 389 -6.48 0.51 -24.15
C LEU A 389 -6.18 -0.41 -22.96
N SER A 390 -5.38 -1.46 -23.13
CA SER A 390 -5.01 -2.38 -22.06
C SER A 390 -3.83 -1.91 -21.20
N THR A 391 -3.18 -0.80 -21.54
CA THR A 391 -2.06 -0.28 -20.74
C THR A 391 -2.59 0.20 -19.39
N PRO A 392 -2.10 -0.36 -18.26
CA PRO A 392 -2.48 0.11 -16.94
C PRO A 392 -2.02 1.57 -16.76
N ALA A 393 -2.91 2.39 -16.23
CA ALA A 393 -2.64 3.77 -15.86
C ALA A 393 -3.18 4.00 -14.44
N ASN A 394 -2.58 4.95 -13.74
CA ASN A 394 -3.09 5.40 -12.45
C ASN A 394 -4.24 6.39 -12.69
N LEU A 395 -5.12 6.51 -11.70
CA LEU A 395 -6.10 7.59 -11.69
C LEU A 395 -5.37 8.93 -11.56
N GLU A 396 -5.64 9.84 -12.47
CA GLU A 396 -4.96 11.12 -12.53
C GLU A 396 -5.95 12.28 -12.63
N ARG A 397 -5.58 13.41 -12.02
CA ARG A 397 -6.36 14.65 -12.01
C ARG A 397 -5.47 15.80 -12.47
N PHE A 398 -5.98 16.62 -13.38
CA PHE A 398 -5.24 17.75 -13.93
C PHE A 398 -6.20 18.78 -14.53
N TYR A 399 -5.71 20.00 -14.70
CA TYR A 399 -6.39 21.03 -15.48
C TYR A 399 -6.01 20.90 -16.95
N TRP A 400 -6.95 21.16 -17.83
CA TRP A 400 -6.61 21.46 -19.21
C TRP A 400 -7.34 22.73 -19.65
N THR A 401 -6.69 23.49 -20.53
CA THR A 401 -7.23 24.75 -21.05
C THR A 401 -7.36 24.65 -22.55
N ASP A 402 -8.54 24.95 -23.09
CA ASP A 402 -8.71 25.13 -24.53
C ASP A 402 -8.18 26.50 -24.93
N SER A 403 -7.02 26.55 -25.57
CA SER A 403 -6.41 27.79 -26.07
C SER A 403 -7.28 28.58 -27.06
N SER A 404 -8.33 27.98 -27.62
CA SER A 404 -9.24 28.67 -28.55
C SER A 404 -10.38 29.41 -27.84
N THR A 405 -10.82 28.92 -26.69
CA THR A 405 -11.88 29.53 -25.88
C THR A 405 -11.38 30.16 -24.58
N GLU A 406 -10.14 29.84 -24.19
CA GLU A 406 -9.54 30.12 -22.89
C GLU A 406 -10.28 29.45 -21.71
N ASP A 407 -11.15 28.47 -22.00
CA ASP A 407 -11.85 27.73 -20.95
C ASP A 407 -10.91 26.71 -20.31
N THR A 408 -10.85 26.73 -18.97
CA THR A 408 -10.09 25.76 -18.18
C THR A 408 -11.02 24.81 -17.46
N ASP A 409 -10.85 23.51 -17.71
CA ASP A 409 -11.63 22.45 -17.10
C ASP A 409 -10.75 21.55 -16.20
N LEU A 410 -11.30 21.17 -15.06
CA LEU A 410 -10.71 20.15 -14.19
C LEU A 410 -11.16 18.77 -14.64
N THR A 411 -10.20 17.87 -14.84
CA THR A 411 -10.44 16.59 -15.50
C THR A 411 -9.84 15.43 -14.72
N LEU A 412 -10.54 14.30 -14.79
CA LEU A 412 -10.09 13.00 -14.33
C LEU A 412 -9.82 12.08 -15.52
N SER A 413 -8.72 11.35 -15.43
CA SER A 413 -8.27 10.38 -16.41
C SER A 413 -8.02 9.06 -15.72
N ILE A 414 -8.72 8.02 -16.17
CA ILE A 414 -8.51 6.63 -15.74
C ILE A 414 -7.44 5.96 -16.60
N ASN A 415 -7.30 6.42 -17.85
CA ASN A 415 -6.36 5.92 -18.83
C ASN A 415 -6.00 7.00 -19.87
N ARG A 416 -5.16 6.64 -20.83
CA ARG A 416 -4.77 7.54 -21.93
C ARG A 416 -5.79 7.68 -23.06
N SER A 417 -6.86 6.89 -23.07
CA SER A 417 -7.82 6.88 -24.17
C SER A 417 -8.98 7.85 -24.00
N PHE A 418 -9.32 8.20 -22.77
CA PHE A 418 -10.34 9.21 -22.52
C PHE A 418 -10.16 9.96 -21.21
N TRP A 419 -10.81 11.12 -21.18
CA TRP A 419 -10.88 12.06 -20.08
C TRP A 419 -12.34 12.36 -19.77
N CYS A 420 -12.66 12.53 -18.49
CA CYS A 420 -13.98 12.96 -18.05
C CYS A 420 -13.86 14.20 -17.18
N SER A 421 -14.87 15.07 -17.24
CA SER A 421 -14.99 16.17 -16.26
C SER A 421 -14.94 15.61 -14.84
N ASP A 422 -14.10 16.23 -14.01
CA ASP A 422 -13.90 15.88 -12.60
C ASP A 422 -15.23 15.92 -11.84
N GLU A 423 -16.06 16.93 -12.11
CA GLU A 423 -17.31 17.14 -11.41
C GLU A 423 -18.25 15.94 -11.53
N TYR A 424 -18.30 15.35 -12.72
CA TYR A 424 -19.20 14.24 -13.00
C TYR A 424 -18.60 12.89 -12.61
N LEU A 425 -17.34 12.63 -12.94
CA LEU A 425 -16.75 11.31 -12.72
C LEU A 425 -16.40 11.08 -11.26
N TRP A 426 -15.94 12.10 -10.52
CA TRP A 426 -15.41 11.94 -9.17
C TRP A 426 -16.40 11.25 -8.23
N THR A 427 -17.66 11.68 -8.25
CA THR A 427 -18.70 11.10 -7.39
C THR A 427 -19.03 9.64 -7.73
N GLN A 428 -18.84 9.24 -8.98
CA GLN A 428 -19.06 7.87 -9.44
C GLN A 428 -17.91 6.94 -9.06
N LEU A 429 -16.70 7.48 -8.88
CA LEU A 429 -15.54 6.67 -8.50
C LEU A 429 -15.72 5.96 -7.14
N PHE A 430 -16.59 6.48 -6.28
CA PHE A 430 -16.90 5.88 -4.98
C PHE A 430 -17.69 4.56 -5.07
N ARG A 431 -18.28 4.26 -6.24
CA ARG A 431 -18.98 2.99 -6.48
C ARG A 431 -18.00 1.83 -6.72
N PHE A 432 -16.81 2.14 -7.23
CA PHE A 432 -15.79 1.14 -7.52
C PHE A 432 -14.96 0.83 -6.27
N ARG A 433 -14.53 -0.43 -6.14
CA ARG A 433 -13.84 -0.90 -4.93
C ARG A 433 -12.39 -1.30 -5.23
N ARG A 434 -12.21 -2.17 -6.23
CA ARG A 434 -10.96 -2.90 -6.53
C ARG A 434 -10.53 -2.79 -7.99
N SER A 435 -11.42 -2.36 -8.87
CA SER A 435 -11.10 -2.06 -10.26
C SER A 435 -12.09 -1.05 -10.85
N ILE A 436 -11.68 -0.35 -11.92
CA ILE A 436 -12.61 0.43 -12.74
C ILE A 436 -12.77 -0.32 -14.06
N PRO A 437 -13.82 -1.17 -14.21
CA PRO A 437 -14.16 -1.76 -15.49
C PRO A 437 -14.67 -0.67 -16.44
N VAL A 438 -14.10 -0.62 -17.64
CA VAL A 438 -14.51 0.26 -18.72
C VAL A 438 -14.90 -0.56 -19.94
N LEU A 439 -16.15 -0.39 -20.38
CA LEU A 439 -16.67 -0.90 -21.63
C LEU A 439 -16.48 0.13 -22.74
N PHE A 440 -15.51 -0.10 -23.62
CA PHE A 440 -15.37 0.65 -24.86
C PHE A 440 -16.38 0.16 -25.89
N VAL A 441 -17.23 1.05 -26.35
CA VAL A 441 -18.29 0.75 -27.32
C VAL A 441 -17.90 1.31 -28.68
N PHE A 442 -17.81 0.41 -29.67
CA PHE A 442 -17.57 0.73 -31.08
C PHE A 442 -18.81 0.39 -31.92
N LYS A 443 -18.78 0.73 -33.21
CA LYS A 443 -19.91 0.55 -34.13
C LYS A 443 -20.36 -0.90 -34.21
N GLY A 444 -19.44 -1.86 -34.21
CA GLY A 444 -19.75 -3.28 -34.36
C GLY A 444 -19.25 -4.18 -33.22
N LYS A 445 -18.50 -3.62 -32.27
CA LYS A 445 -17.81 -4.38 -31.22
C LYS A 445 -17.88 -3.66 -29.88
N SER A 446 -17.69 -4.41 -28.81
CA SER A 446 -17.51 -3.87 -27.47
C SER A 446 -16.30 -4.53 -26.81
N VAL A 447 -15.51 -3.73 -26.11
CA VAL A 447 -14.27 -4.18 -25.47
C VAL A 447 -14.33 -3.83 -24.00
N LEU A 448 -14.22 -4.84 -23.13
CA LEU A 448 -14.12 -4.62 -21.69
C LEU A 448 -12.66 -4.64 -21.28
N VAL A 449 -12.23 -3.59 -20.59
CA VAL A 449 -10.92 -3.50 -19.93
C VAL A 449 -11.14 -3.20 -18.47
N ARG A 450 -10.37 -3.85 -17.59
CA ARG A 450 -10.37 -3.56 -16.16
C ARG A 450 -9.12 -2.78 -15.80
N TYR A 451 -9.31 -1.54 -15.36
CA TYR A 451 -8.22 -0.74 -14.85
C TYR A 451 -8.01 -1.05 -13.38
N ARG A 452 -6.74 -1.18 -13.00
CA ARG A 452 -6.33 -1.30 -11.60
C ARG A 452 -6.86 -0.09 -10.85
N PHE A 453 -7.53 -0.34 -9.74
CA PHE A 453 -8.03 0.70 -8.86
C PHE A 453 -8.07 0.19 -7.42
N ASN A 454 -7.83 1.06 -6.47
CA ASN A 454 -8.06 0.81 -5.06
C ASN A 454 -8.77 2.02 -4.50
N HIS A 455 -9.99 1.81 -4.05
CA HIS A 455 -10.86 2.87 -3.58
C HIS A 455 -10.20 3.77 -2.52
N PHE A 456 -9.50 3.19 -1.55
CA PHE A 456 -8.91 3.96 -0.45
C PHE A 456 -7.59 4.61 -0.87
N SER A 457 -6.75 3.88 -1.58
CA SER A 457 -5.42 4.36 -1.98
C SER A 457 -5.47 5.39 -3.10
N ASP A 458 -6.19 5.09 -4.18
CA ASP A 458 -6.14 5.90 -5.40
C ASP A 458 -6.98 7.17 -5.28
N LEU A 459 -8.16 7.12 -4.63
CA LEU A 459 -8.95 8.33 -4.35
C LEU A 459 -8.19 9.26 -3.40
N ARG A 460 -7.50 8.71 -2.40
CA ARG A 460 -6.68 9.52 -1.50
C ARG A 460 -5.48 10.11 -2.23
N ALA A 461 -4.78 9.34 -3.05
CA ALA A 461 -3.66 9.83 -3.85
C ALA A 461 -4.05 11.01 -4.76
N VAL A 462 -5.27 11.01 -5.30
CA VAL A 462 -5.76 12.11 -6.14
C VAL A 462 -6.22 13.32 -5.34
N SER A 463 -6.88 13.10 -4.21
CA SER A 463 -7.47 14.17 -3.40
C SER A 463 -6.47 14.89 -2.50
N ASP A 464 -5.43 14.20 -2.04
CA ASP A 464 -4.39 14.77 -1.18
C ASP A 464 -3.46 15.71 -1.97
N VAL A 465 -3.51 15.71 -3.32
CA VAL A 465 -2.76 16.66 -4.17
C VAL A 465 -3.46 18.03 -4.19
N PRO A 466 -2.83 19.09 -3.65
CA PRO A 466 -3.42 20.43 -3.68
C PRO A 466 -3.61 20.94 -5.11
N ARG A 467 -4.70 21.68 -5.37
CA ARG A 467 -5.03 22.21 -6.71
C ARG A 467 -3.89 22.96 -7.40
N LYS A 468 -3.14 23.77 -6.65
CA LYS A 468 -1.97 24.52 -7.15
C LYS A 468 -0.81 23.65 -7.65
N HIS A 469 -0.80 22.36 -7.29
CA HIS A 469 0.19 21.38 -7.71
C HIS A 469 -0.33 20.44 -8.80
N LEU A 470 -1.61 20.58 -9.19
CA LEU A 470 -2.14 19.80 -10.29
C LEU A 470 -1.50 20.25 -11.60
N PRO A 471 -1.11 19.30 -12.48
CA PRO A 471 -0.63 19.63 -13.80
C PRO A 471 -1.68 20.46 -14.56
N THR A 472 -1.22 21.39 -15.38
CA THR A 472 -2.06 22.13 -16.33
C THR A 472 -1.58 21.82 -17.73
N LEU A 473 -2.50 21.45 -18.62
CA LEU A 473 -2.24 21.14 -20.01
C LEU A 473 -2.87 22.21 -20.90
N GLU A 474 -2.13 22.73 -21.88
CA GLU A 474 -2.71 23.61 -22.89
C GLU A 474 -3.06 22.81 -24.14
N ILE A 475 -4.32 22.91 -24.55
CA ILE A 475 -4.89 22.12 -25.61
C ILE A 475 -5.44 23.06 -26.68
N SER A 476 -5.14 22.77 -27.93
CA SER A 476 -5.73 23.47 -29.07
C SER A 476 -6.18 22.45 -30.09
N ASP A 477 -7.26 22.70 -30.81
CA ASP A 477 -7.71 21.77 -31.85
C ASP A 477 -6.63 21.50 -32.91
N THR A 478 -5.73 22.47 -33.14
CA THR A 478 -4.70 22.43 -34.19
C THR A 478 -3.28 22.06 -33.71
N ARG A 479 -2.93 22.19 -32.41
CA ARG A 479 -1.54 22.07 -31.91
C ARG A 479 -1.44 21.37 -30.54
N TRP A 480 -1.73 20.07 -30.48
CA TRP A 480 -1.35 19.24 -29.31
C TRP A 480 0.16 18.98 -29.23
N LYS A 481 0.88 19.20 -30.34
CA LYS A 481 2.31 18.86 -30.49
C LYS A 481 3.27 19.85 -29.83
N ASN A 482 2.80 21.03 -29.40
CA ASN A 482 3.68 22.09 -28.91
C ASN A 482 3.76 22.15 -27.38
N ASP A 483 2.87 21.45 -26.68
CA ASP A 483 2.95 21.25 -25.22
C ASP A 483 3.55 19.86 -24.96
N ARG A 484 4.74 19.84 -24.36
CA ARG A 484 5.48 18.60 -24.06
C ARG A 484 4.71 17.69 -23.11
N LEU A 485 3.89 18.23 -22.21
CA LEU A 485 3.05 17.45 -21.29
C LEU A 485 1.83 16.88 -22.03
N ALA A 486 1.21 17.64 -22.93
CA ALA A 486 0.11 17.15 -23.76
C ALA A 486 0.59 16.07 -24.74
N GLU A 487 1.80 16.19 -25.29
CA GLU A 487 2.40 15.17 -26.17
C GLU A 487 2.61 13.83 -25.47
N LEU A 488 3.02 13.84 -24.19
CA LEU A 488 3.14 12.63 -23.36
C LEU A 488 1.79 11.92 -23.12
N ARG A 489 0.67 12.63 -23.32
CA ARG A 489 -0.69 12.09 -23.20
C ARG A 489 -1.26 11.60 -24.53
N MET A 490 -0.63 11.95 -25.65
CA MET A 490 -1.05 11.45 -26.95
C MET A 490 -0.66 9.99 -27.15
N SER A 491 -1.47 9.28 -27.92
CA SER A 491 -1.30 7.84 -28.14
C SER A 491 -0.99 7.56 -29.61
N THR A 492 0.18 7.01 -29.90
CA THR A 492 0.55 6.63 -31.28
C THR A 492 -0.01 5.25 -31.59
N VAL A 493 -0.95 5.19 -32.51
CA VAL A 493 -1.56 3.94 -32.97
C VAL A 493 -0.58 3.22 -33.91
N ILE A 494 -0.79 1.91 -34.14
CA ILE A 494 0.07 1.03 -34.95
C ILE A 494 0.41 1.61 -36.34
N ASP A 495 -0.47 2.43 -36.91
CA ASP A 495 -0.28 3.08 -38.22
C ASP A 495 0.56 4.38 -38.17
N GLY A 496 1.20 4.70 -37.03
CA GLY A 496 1.94 5.95 -36.82
C GLY A 496 1.06 7.19 -36.64
N ILE A 497 -0.26 7.03 -36.68
CA ILE A 497 -1.23 8.10 -36.48
C ILE A 497 -1.37 8.37 -34.98
N THR A 498 -1.03 9.59 -34.58
CA THR A 498 -1.25 10.09 -33.23
C THR A 498 -2.74 10.35 -32.99
N THR A 499 -3.30 9.69 -31.96
CA THR A 499 -4.70 9.83 -31.57
C THR A 499 -4.80 10.56 -30.23
N LYS A 500 -5.70 11.55 -30.19
CA LYS A 500 -6.07 12.30 -28.99
C LYS A 500 -7.05 11.48 -28.13
N PRO A 501 -6.99 11.60 -26.80
CA PRO A 501 -8.03 11.06 -25.91
C PRO A 501 -9.40 11.64 -26.26
N ALA A 502 -10.45 10.86 -26.07
CA ALA A 502 -11.81 11.37 -26.12
C ALA A 502 -12.12 12.18 -24.86
N ILE A 503 -12.75 13.35 -25.02
CA ILE A 503 -13.12 14.21 -23.88
C ILE A 503 -14.63 14.08 -23.66
N PHE A 504 -15.01 13.61 -22.47
CA PHE A 504 -16.39 13.43 -22.06
C PHE A 504 -16.78 14.53 -21.08
N THR A 505 -17.65 15.44 -21.54
CA THR A 505 -18.14 16.59 -20.77
C THR A 505 -19.48 16.31 -20.09
N ASN A 506 -20.00 15.08 -20.17
CA ASN A 506 -21.24 14.68 -19.54
C ASN A 506 -21.15 13.25 -19.01
N LEU A 507 -21.90 12.96 -17.96
CA LEU A 507 -22.06 11.61 -17.41
C LEU A 507 -23.54 11.28 -17.21
N VAL A 508 -23.94 10.10 -17.68
CA VAL A 508 -25.31 9.58 -17.51
C VAL A 508 -25.26 8.29 -16.72
N ASP A 509 -25.84 8.31 -15.51
CA ASP A 509 -26.02 7.12 -14.70
C ASP A 509 -27.30 6.37 -15.12
N ARG A 510 -27.14 5.13 -15.56
CA ARG A 510 -28.21 4.20 -15.96
C ARG A 510 -28.32 2.98 -15.03
N SER A 511 -27.61 3.01 -13.90
CA SER A 511 -27.72 1.95 -12.87
C SER A 511 -29.17 1.85 -12.35
N LYS A 512 -29.65 0.63 -12.13
CA LYS A 512 -30.97 0.35 -11.55
C LYS A 512 -30.96 0.56 -10.04
N VAL A 513 -29.80 0.37 -9.41
CA VAL A 513 -29.62 0.49 -7.96
C VAL A 513 -29.20 1.92 -7.62
N LEU A 514 -30.19 2.76 -7.29
CA LEU A 514 -29.91 3.97 -6.53
C LEU A 514 -29.73 3.56 -5.07
N ALA A 515 -28.48 3.53 -4.60
CA ALA A 515 -28.18 3.25 -3.19
C ALA A 515 -29.03 4.18 -2.31
N ASN A 516 -29.95 3.60 -1.56
CA ASN A 516 -30.77 4.33 -0.61
C ASN A 516 -29.89 4.61 0.58
N LYS A 517 -29.05 5.68 0.50
CA LYS A 517 -27.96 6.09 1.42
C LYS A 517 -28.40 6.30 2.88
N SER A 518 -29.14 5.37 3.44
CA SER A 518 -29.95 5.47 4.65
C SER A 518 -29.11 5.16 5.89
N LEU A 519 -28.25 4.15 5.79
CA LEU A 519 -27.29 3.74 6.79
C LEU A 519 -26.21 4.80 6.97
N ARG A 520 -25.71 5.37 5.87
CA ARG A 520 -24.78 6.50 5.91
C ARG A 520 -25.42 7.75 6.53
N LYS A 521 -26.66 8.10 6.12
CA LYS A 521 -27.41 9.22 6.71
C LYS A 521 -27.65 9.01 8.21
N ALA A 522 -28.03 7.80 8.62
CA ALA A 522 -28.22 7.45 10.03
C ALA A 522 -26.90 7.58 10.82
N TYR A 523 -25.79 7.08 10.26
CA TYR A 523 -24.48 7.18 10.88
C TYR A 523 -24.04 8.64 11.08
N VAL A 524 -24.20 9.48 10.05
CA VAL A 524 -23.91 10.92 10.12
C VAL A 524 -24.81 11.62 11.14
N SER A 525 -26.08 11.24 11.20
CA SER A 525 -27.02 11.80 12.19
C SER A 525 -26.61 11.44 13.63
N GLU A 526 -26.14 10.22 13.86
CA GLU A 526 -25.64 9.76 15.16
C GLU A 526 -24.24 10.32 15.49
N ASN A 527 -23.45 10.65 14.45
CA ASN A 527 -22.08 11.15 14.56
C ASN A 527 -21.90 12.39 13.67
N PRO A 528 -22.38 13.59 14.08
CA PRO A 528 -22.34 14.80 13.24
C PRO A 528 -20.92 15.26 12.83
N GLY A 529 -19.88 14.73 13.47
CA GLY A 529 -18.48 14.95 13.10
C GLY A 529 -17.91 13.94 12.09
N ALA A 530 -18.63 12.86 11.80
CA ALA A 530 -18.22 11.84 10.84
C ALA A 530 -18.36 12.31 9.38
N ASP A 531 -19.35 13.16 9.09
CA ASP A 531 -19.50 13.80 7.78
C ASP A 531 -18.42 14.86 7.56
N LYS A 532 -18.06 15.62 8.62
CA LYS A 532 -16.97 16.63 8.64
C LYS A 532 -15.55 16.06 8.40
N GLY A 533 -15.43 14.78 8.08
CA GLY A 533 -14.18 14.04 7.94
C GLY A 533 -13.62 14.00 6.51
N LEU A 534 -12.78 12.98 6.26
CA LEU A 534 -12.12 12.72 4.98
C LEU A 534 -13.14 12.62 3.83
N VAL A 535 -14.36 12.15 4.06
CA VAL A 535 -15.39 12.01 3.00
C VAL A 535 -15.92 13.37 2.55
N GLU A 536 -16.12 14.37 3.41
CA GLU A 536 -16.36 15.76 2.96
C GLU A 536 -15.09 16.42 2.41
N ARG A 537 -13.87 16.06 2.84
CA ARG A 537 -12.66 16.56 2.15
C ARG A 537 -12.53 15.98 0.73
N LEU A 538 -12.87 14.71 0.58
CA LEU A 538 -12.88 13.98 -0.69
C LEU A 538 -14.05 14.45 -1.57
N VAL A 539 -15.27 14.54 -1.05
CA VAL A 539 -16.50 14.83 -1.80
C VAL A 539 -16.87 16.32 -1.80
N GLY A 540 -16.56 17.05 -0.73
CA GLY A 540 -16.97 18.43 -0.45
C GLY A 540 -15.81 19.44 -0.32
N GLY A 541 -14.58 19.11 -0.71
CA GLY A 541 -13.45 20.05 -0.90
C GLY A 541 -13.68 21.06 -2.04
N TRP A 542 -14.92 21.53 -2.20
CA TRP A 542 -15.48 22.16 -3.38
C TRP A 542 -15.78 23.65 -3.18
N PHE A 543 -15.54 24.23 -2.01
CA PHE A 543 -15.86 25.64 -1.74
C PHE A 543 -14.85 26.39 -0.85
N ASN A 544 -13.54 26.16 -0.99
CA ASN A 544 -12.53 27.11 -0.54
C ASN A 544 -11.33 27.14 -1.49
#